data_AF-A0A6B2E7I9-F1
#
_entry.id   AF-A0A6B2E7I9-F1
#
_cell.length_a   1.000
_cell.length_b   1.000
_cell.length_c   1.000
_cell.angle_alpha   90.00
_cell.angle_beta   90.00
_cell.angle_gamma   90.00
#
_symmetry.space_group_name_H-M   'P 1'
#
loop_
_entity.id
_entity.type
_entity.pdbx_description
1 polymer ?
#
loop_
_entity_poly.entity_id
_entity_poly.type
_entity_poly.pdbx_seq_one_letter_code
_entity_poly.pdbx_strand_id
1 'polypeptide(L)'
;MTFTVRVLDPRTDPEPAGWAAFLEAQQAPLTWDYGLLCTESRWSRSPYLLTVVSDGEALVAAVLAMVCHPGGSAEPGAVGGVARWTPRWLEVQHAWLSCYPAWLFAEALDAAARREILRRFERAA
;
A
#
# COMPACT_ATOMS: atom_id res chain seq x y z
N MET A 1 -5.28 9.71 20.77
CA MET A 1 -4.76 8.84 19.70
C MET A 1 -3.58 9.53 19.05
N THR A 2 -2.42 8.90 19.10
CA THR A 2 -1.20 9.44 18.45
C THR A 2 -0.77 8.44 17.40
N PHE A 3 -1.27 8.63 16.17
CA PHE A 3 -0.95 7.71 15.09
C PHE A 3 0.49 7.87 14.61
N THR A 4 1.24 6.78 14.60
CA THR A 4 2.53 6.69 13.92
C THR A 4 2.32 6.04 12.56
N VAL A 5 2.84 6.66 11.51
CA VAL A 5 2.71 6.18 10.13
C VAL A 5 4.07 5.70 9.64
N ARG A 6 4.09 4.52 9.02
CA ARG A 6 5.29 3.96 8.38
C ARG A 6 4.90 3.47 6.99
N VAL A 7 5.67 3.89 5.99
CA VAL A 7 5.58 3.36 4.62
C VAL A 7 6.65 2.30 4.47
N LEU A 8 6.26 1.12 4.00
CA LEU A 8 7.10 -0.04 3.80
C LEU A 8 7.08 -0.43 2.32
N ASP A 9 8.23 -0.81 1.80
CA ASP A 9 8.40 -1.47 0.51
C ASP A 9 8.57 -2.98 0.76
N PRO A 10 7.57 -3.83 0.46
CA PRO A 10 7.65 -5.28 0.65
C PRO A 10 8.81 -5.96 -0.09
N ARG A 11 9.49 -5.27 -1.02
CA ARG A 11 10.67 -5.83 -1.70
C ARG A 11 11.91 -5.82 -0.82
N THR A 12 11.98 -4.89 0.14
CA THR A 12 13.19 -4.61 0.93
C THR A 12 12.95 -4.58 2.42
N ASP A 13 11.77 -4.16 2.86
CA ASP A 13 11.45 -4.04 4.28
C ASP A 13 10.94 -5.37 4.86
N PRO A 14 11.19 -5.62 6.16
CA PRO A 14 10.64 -6.78 6.84
C PRO A 14 9.14 -6.59 7.13
N GLU A 15 8.46 -7.71 7.39
CA GLU A 15 7.07 -7.71 7.84
C GLU A 15 6.92 -6.82 9.10
N PRO A 16 5.90 -5.93 9.16
CA PRO A 16 5.68 -5.12 10.34
C PRO A 16 5.32 -5.97 11.55
N ALA A 17 5.85 -5.60 12.72
CA ALA A 17 5.50 -6.29 13.96
C ALA A 17 3.99 -6.29 14.19
N GLY A 18 3.44 -7.45 14.55
CA GLY A 18 2.01 -7.63 14.79
C GLY A 18 1.14 -7.76 13.51
N TRP A 19 1.75 -7.87 12.33
CA TRP A 19 1.01 -7.93 11.06
C TRP A 19 0.03 -9.09 10.98
N ALA A 20 0.48 -10.32 11.22
CA ALA A 20 -0.37 -11.50 11.17
C ALA A 20 -1.58 -11.39 12.13
N ALA A 21 -1.35 -10.94 13.37
CA ALA A 21 -2.41 -10.74 14.36
C ALA A 21 -3.39 -9.64 13.93
N PHE A 22 -2.90 -8.56 13.31
CA PHE A 22 -3.74 -7.51 12.76
C PHE A 22 -4.63 -8.03 11.62
N LEU A 23 -4.07 -8.78 10.67
CA LEU A 23 -4.83 -9.37 9.56
C LEU A 23 -5.91 -10.33 10.06
N GLU A 24 -5.57 -11.19 11.04
CA GLU A 24 -6.53 -12.10 11.66
C GLU A 24 -7.68 -11.34 12.33
N ALA A 25 -7.36 -10.32 13.14
CA ALA A 25 -8.36 -9.50 13.82
C ALA A 25 -9.27 -8.74 12.85
N GLN A 26 -8.77 -8.37 11.66
CA GLN A 26 -9.56 -7.68 10.63
C GLN A 26 -10.19 -8.63 9.60
N GLN A 27 -10.03 -9.95 9.78
CA GLN A 27 -10.46 -10.97 8.82
C GLN A 27 -10.02 -10.64 7.38
N ALA A 28 -8.79 -10.11 7.26
CA ALA A 28 -8.29 -9.60 6.00
C ALA A 28 -8.16 -10.74 4.97
N PRO A 29 -8.46 -10.47 3.68
CA PRO A 29 -8.27 -11.48 2.65
C PRO A 29 -6.78 -11.82 2.50
N LEU A 30 -6.50 -13.04 2.04
CA LEU A 30 -5.14 -13.57 1.89
C LEU A 30 -4.21 -12.66 1.06
N THR A 31 -4.77 -11.81 0.21
CA THR A 31 -3.97 -10.89 -0.61
C THR A 31 -3.22 -9.82 0.19
N TRP A 32 -3.53 -9.65 1.48
CA TRP A 32 -2.76 -8.83 2.42
C TRP A 32 -1.60 -9.59 3.09
N ASP A 33 -1.48 -10.90 2.87
CA ASP A 33 -0.33 -11.69 3.36
C ASP A 33 0.98 -11.05 2.91
N TYR A 34 1.89 -10.83 3.86
CA TYR A 34 3.10 -10.06 3.57
C TYR A 34 4.02 -10.80 2.59
N GLY A 35 4.07 -12.13 2.65
CA GLY A 35 4.85 -12.95 1.72
C GLY A 35 4.32 -12.87 0.29
N LEU A 36 3.00 -12.82 0.11
CA LEU A 36 2.39 -12.57 -1.19
C LEU A 36 2.69 -11.15 -1.68
N LEU A 37 2.54 -10.13 -0.83
CA LEU A 37 2.88 -8.75 -1.18
C LEU A 37 4.36 -8.60 -1.58
N CYS A 38 5.27 -9.29 -0.89
CA CYS A 38 6.69 -9.36 -1.24
C CYS A 38 6.89 -9.98 -2.63
N THR A 39 6.25 -11.13 -2.88
CA THR A 39 6.39 -11.87 -4.14
C THR A 39 5.84 -11.06 -5.30
N GLU A 40 4.64 -10.50 -5.18
CA GLU A 40 4.01 -9.69 -6.22
C GLU A 40 4.84 -8.43 -6.52
N SER A 41 5.29 -7.72 -5.48
CA SER A 41 6.07 -6.49 -5.66
C SER A 41 7.41 -6.73 -6.33
N ARG A 42 8.06 -7.89 -6.11
CA ARG A 42 9.35 -8.22 -6.75
C ARG A 42 9.24 -8.39 -8.27
N TRP A 43 8.10 -8.86 -8.76
CA TRP A 43 7.90 -9.21 -10.18
C TRP A 43 6.98 -8.25 -10.93
N SER A 44 6.27 -7.37 -10.22
CA SER A 44 5.38 -6.37 -10.82
C SER A 44 6.14 -5.16 -11.35
N ARG A 45 5.66 -4.61 -12.48
CA ARG A 45 6.07 -3.27 -12.96
C ARG A 45 5.48 -2.14 -12.12
N SER A 46 4.44 -2.43 -11.36
CA SER A 46 3.81 -1.52 -10.41
C SER A 46 3.88 -2.16 -9.02
N PRO A 47 5.02 -2.09 -8.32
CA PRO A 47 5.20 -2.71 -7.01
C PRO A 47 4.31 -2.05 -5.96
N TYR A 48 3.95 -2.78 -4.91
CA TYR A 48 3.21 -2.19 -3.80
C TYR A 48 4.11 -1.40 -2.86
N LEU A 49 3.51 -0.39 -2.23
CA LEU A 49 3.92 0.20 -0.97
C LEU A 49 2.82 -0.08 0.05
N LEU A 50 3.23 -0.61 1.19
CA LEU A 50 2.36 -0.87 2.33
C LEU A 50 2.55 0.25 3.35
N THR A 51 1.54 1.07 3.56
CA THR A 51 1.51 2.00 4.69
C THR A 51 0.84 1.32 5.87
N VAL A 52 1.54 1.22 6.99
CA VAL A 52 0.97 0.77 8.26
C VAL A 52 0.86 1.93 9.24
N VAL A 53 -0.20 1.89 10.06
CA VAL A 53 -0.47 2.91 11.06
C VAL A 53 -0.67 2.25 12.40
N SER A 54 0.05 2.73 13.41
CA SER A 54 -0.06 2.27 14.79
C SER A 54 -0.57 3.36 15.73
N ASP A 55 -1.28 2.97 16.78
CA ASP A 55 -1.53 3.80 17.96
C ASP A 55 -0.79 3.14 19.14
N GLY A 56 0.33 3.73 19.55
CA GLY A 56 1.31 3.04 20.39
C GLY A 56 1.93 1.84 19.67
N GLU A 57 1.89 0.67 20.30
CA GLU A 57 2.43 -0.59 19.76
C GLU A 57 1.44 -1.36 18.89
N ALA A 58 0.15 -1.01 18.92
CA ALA A 58 -0.89 -1.72 18.19
C ALA A 58 -1.05 -1.18 16.77
N LEU A 59 -1.04 -2.05 15.77
CA LEU A 59 -1.47 -1.71 14.41
C LEU A 59 -2.98 -1.46 14.40
N VAL A 60 -3.38 -0.31 13.87
CA VAL A 60 -4.77 0.13 13.81
C VAL A 60 -5.27 0.33 12.39
N ALA A 61 -4.38 0.49 11.41
CA ALA A 61 -4.77 0.55 10.02
C ALA A 61 -3.63 0.15 9.08
N ALA A 62 -4.00 -0.21 7.86
CA ALA A 62 -3.08 -0.40 6.76
C ALA A 62 -3.67 0.14 5.46
N VAL A 63 -2.84 0.70 4.59
CA VAL A 63 -3.22 1.17 3.25
C VAL A 63 -2.21 0.62 2.25
N LEU A 64 -2.72 -0.02 1.22
CA LEU A 64 -1.93 -0.59 0.13
C LEU A 64 -2.03 0.33 -1.09
N ALA A 65 -0.88 0.75 -1.61
CA ALA A 65 -0.82 1.55 -2.82
C ALA A 65 0.15 0.92 -3.83
N MET A 66 -0.13 1.01 -5.11
CA MET A 66 0.83 0.65 -6.16
C MET A 66 1.60 1.88 -6.63
N VAL A 67 2.90 1.71 -6.84
CA VAL A 67 3.73 2.71 -7.50
C VAL A 67 3.58 2.54 -9.00
N CYS A 68 2.76 3.37 -9.61
CA CYS A 68 2.52 3.33 -11.04
C CYS A 68 3.47 4.30 -11.76
N HIS A 69 4.02 3.84 -12.87
CA HIS A 69 4.75 4.67 -13.81
C HIS A 69 4.42 4.21 -15.22
N PRO A 70 4.33 5.11 -16.22
CA PRO A 70 4.23 4.70 -17.60
C PRO A 70 5.60 4.10 -17.96
N GLY A 71 5.66 2.78 -18.05
CA GLY A 71 6.87 2.10 -18.46
C GLY A 71 7.31 2.58 -19.84
N GLY A 72 8.56 3.05 -19.95
CA GLY A 72 9.24 3.12 -21.22
C GLY A 72 9.18 1.75 -21.88
N SER A 73 8.61 1.70 -23.08
CA SER A 73 8.28 0.48 -23.81
C SER A 73 9.50 -0.41 -24.05
N ALA A 74 9.31 -1.72 -24.09
CA ALA A 74 10.32 -2.65 -24.61
C ALA A 74 10.18 -2.93 -26.12
N GLU A 75 9.11 -2.51 -26.82
CA GLU A 75 8.80 -2.97 -28.19
C GLU A 75 8.15 -1.92 -29.13
N PRO A 76 8.17 -2.16 -30.48
CA PRO A 76 8.05 -1.15 -31.54
C PRO A 76 6.66 -0.52 -31.68
N GLY A 77 6.63 0.79 -31.97
CA GLY A 77 5.43 1.63 -31.97
C GLY A 77 5.47 2.73 -30.89
N ALA A 78 6.53 2.74 -30.09
CA ALA A 78 6.88 3.86 -29.23
C ALA A 78 6.88 5.16 -30.04
N VAL A 79 6.03 6.11 -29.66
CA VAL A 79 6.10 7.48 -30.18
C VAL A 79 7.34 8.10 -29.55
N GLY A 80 8.45 8.01 -30.28
CA GLY A 80 9.72 8.61 -29.89
C GLY A 80 9.55 10.11 -29.76
N GLY A 81 9.49 10.57 -28.52
CA GLY A 81 9.77 11.95 -28.18
C GLY A 81 8.59 12.77 -27.67
N VAL A 82 7.95 12.37 -26.57
CA VAL A 82 7.34 13.37 -25.69
C VAL A 82 7.42 12.91 -24.22
N ALA A 83 8.46 13.37 -23.54
CA ALA A 83 8.54 13.71 -22.10
C ALA A 83 9.83 13.20 -21.45
N ARG A 84 10.72 14.13 -21.11
CA ARG A 84 11.87 13.94 -20.21
C ARG A 84 11.44 13.61 -18.76
N TRP A 85 10.13 13.58 -18.51
CA TRP A 85 9.46 13.42 -17.23
C TRP A 85 8.33 12.39 -17.40
N THR A 86 8.55 11.14 -17.01
CA THR A 86 7.47 10.17 -16.88
C THR A 86 6.78 10.39 -15.53
N PRO A 87 5.47 10.69 -15.47
CA PRO A 87 4.78 10.85 -14.20
C PRO A 87 4.89 9.56 -13.39
N ARG A 88 5.05 9.70 -12.08
CA ARG A 88 4.89 8.60 -11.13
C ARG A 88 3.70 8.97 -10.27
N TRP A 89 2.82 8.01 -10.02
CA TRP A 89 1.68 8.22 -9.14
C TRP A 89 1.50 7.00 -8.24
N LEU A 90 0.75 7.22 -7.16
CA LEU A 90 0.29 6.15 -6.29
C LEU A 90 -1.16 5.85 -6.61
N GLU A 91 -1.46 4.57 -6.73
CA GLU A 91 -2.82 4.10 -6.94
C GLU A 91 -3.23 3.22 -5.77
N VAL A 92 -4.17 3.70 -4.97
CA VAL A 92 -4.70 2.98 -3.79
C VAL A 92 -5.69 1.94 -4.26
N GLN A 93 -5.17 0.83 -4.75
CA GLN A 93 -5.94 -0.30 -5.24
C GLN A 93 -5.15 -1.60 -5.10
N HIS A 94 -5.89 -2.71 -5.09
CA HIS A 94 -5.31 -4.04 -5.19
C HIS A 94 -5.21 -4.44 -6.66
N ALA A 95 -4.05 -4.94 -7.11
CA ALA A 95 -3.87 -5.31 -8.52
C ALA A 95 -4.84 -6.41 -8.99
N TRP A 96 -5.13 -7.37 -8.11
CA TRP A 96 -5.97 -8.54 -8.41
C TRP A 96 -7.43 -8.38 -8.01
N LEU A 97 -7.72 -7.46 -7.10
CA LEU A 97 -9.00 -7.35 -6.41
C LEU A 97 -9.48 -5.90 -6.42
N SER A 98 -9.75 -5.37 -7.62
CA SER A 98 -10.27 -4.00 -7.79
C SER A 98 -11.57 -3.71 -7.03
N CYS A 99 -12.32 -4.75 -6.66
CA CYS A 99 -13.55 -4.66 -5.87
C CYS A 99 -13.33 -4.68 -4.35
N TYR A 100 -12.10 -4.88 -3.87
CA TYR A 100 -11.78 -4.88 -2.45
C TYR A 100 -11.09 -3.58 -2.05
N PRO A 101 -11.40 -3.04 -0.86
CA PRO A 101 -10.73 -1.85 -0.37
C PRO A 101 -9.24 -2.13 -0.20
N ALA A 102 -8.40 -1.26 -0.76
CA ALA A 102 -6.97 -1.27 -0.53
C ALA A 102 -6.58 -0.61 0.81
N TRP A 103 -7.49 -0.66 1.78
CA TRP A 103 -7.29 -0.19 3.14
C TRP A 103 -7.97 -1.13 4.13
N LEU A 104 -7.34 -1.28 5.30
CA LEU A 104 -7.87 -1.96 6.47
C LEU A 104 -7.88 -0.98 7.64
N PHE A 105 -8.98 -0.94 8.38
CA PHE A 105 -9.10 -0.16 9.61
C PHE A 105 -9.57 -1.07 10.73
N ALA A 106 -8.94 -0.98 11.89
CA ALA A 106 -9.44 -1.61 13.10
C ALA A 106 -10.88 -1.18 13.38
N GLU A 107 -11.74 -2.13 13.73
CA GLU A 107 -13.18 -1.90 13.96
C GLU A 107 -13.44 -0.77 14.96
N ALA A 108 -12.61 -0.67 16.00
CA ALA A 108 -12.69 0.35 17.05
C ALA A 108 -12.45 1.79 16.57
N LEU A 109 -11.96 2.00 15.34
CA LEU A 109 -11.74 3.34 14.80
C LEU A 109 -13.03 3.97 14.31
N ASP A 110 -13.35 5.14 14.87
CA ASP A 110 -14.44 5.98 14.40
C ASP A 110 -14.12 6.65 13.05
N ALA A 111 -15.12 7.30 12.44
CA ALA A 111 -14.96 7.97 11.16
C ALA A 111 -13.97 9.15 11.20
N ALA A 112 -13.80 9.81 12.34
CA ALA A 112 -12.87 10.93 12.47
C ALA A 112 -11.42 10.43 12.47
N ALA A 113 -11.14 9.36 13.21
CA ALA A 113 -9.87 8.67 13.24
C ALA A 113 -9.49 8.12 11.87
N ARG A 114 -10.42 7.46 11.16
CA ARG A 114 -10.17 6.96 9.78
C ARG A 114 -9.77 8.08 8.83
N ARG A 115 -10.45 9.23 8.87
CA ARG A 115 -10.10 10.41 8.06
C ARG A 115 -8.73 10.97 8.39
N GLU A 116 -8.41 11.06 9.67
CA GLU A 116 -7.08 11.54 10.11
C GLU A 116 -5.98 10.59 9.65
N ILE A 117 -6.20 9.28 9.73
CA ILE A 117 -5.27 8.27 9.24
C ILE A 117 -5.03 8.43 7.73
N LEU A 118 -6.08 8.58 6.93
CA LEU A 118 -5.95 8.78 5.49
C LEU A 118 -5.17 10.06 5.16
N ARG A 119 -5.42 11.17 5.87
CA ARG A 119 -4.64 12.41 5.70
C ARG A 119 -3.16 12.24 6.05
N ARG A 120 -2.83 11.40 7.04
CA ARG A 120 -1.43 11.13 7.38
C ARG A 120 -0.77 10.23 6.34
N PHE A 121 -1.50 9.24 5.82
CA PHE A 121 -1.06 8.44 4.67
C PHE A 121 -0.75 9.34 3.47
N GLU A 122 -1.68 10.22 3.06
CA GLU A 122 -1.52 11.14 1.93
C GLU A 122 -0.30 12.08 2.05
N ARG A 123 0.14 12.38 3.28
CA ARG A 123 1.31 13.22 3.54
C ARG A 123 2.63 12.45 3.64
N ALA A 124 2.55 11.15 3.92
CA ALA A 124 3.71 10.28 4.09
C ALA A 124 4.13 9.60 2.78
N ALA A 125 3.22 9.53 1.81
CA ALA A 125 3.38 8.89 0.52
C ALA A 125 3.77 9.90 -0.57
#